data_AF-A0A2D4M655-F1
#
_entry.id   AF-A0A2D4M655-F1
#
_cell.length_a   1.000
_cell.length_b   1.000
_cell.length_c   1.000
_cell.angle_alpha   90.00
_cell.angle_beta   90.00
_cell.angle_gamma   90.00
#
_symmetry.space_group_name_H-M   'P 1'
#
loop_
_entity.id
_entity.type
_entity.pdbx_description
1 polymer ?
#
loop_
_entity_poly.entity_id
_entity_poly.type
_entity_poly.pdbx_seq_one_letter_code
_entity_poly.pdbx_strand_id
1 'polypeptide(L)'
;MFYLSHFVLLLKGWTYAIDFPATYTKDKRWNSCVRRRRWIRYRRYKSRDTWAKIPPHQDPKQLPDPFNDISVGGWEITDEPLGRLSVWTVTLQGKIWYRNDVTHHNPEGSSWTLIPAPREAI
;
A
#
# COMPACT_ATOMS: atom_id res chain seq x y z
N MET A 1 12.17 -11.21 -1.39
CA MET A 1 12.98 -10.40 -2.32
C MET A 1 12.30 -10.44 -3.69
N PHE A 2 11.54 -9.41 -4.05
CA PHE A 2 10.92 -9.34 -5.38
C PHE A 2 11.24 -7.99 -6.00
N TYR A 3 12.29 -7.98 -6.80
CA TYR A 3 12.58 -6.89 -7.73
C TYR A 3 11.74 -7.11 -8.99
N LEU A 4 10.85 -6.17 -9.30
CA LEU A 4 10.72 -5.65 -10.66
C LEU A 4 9.99 -4.30 -10.65
N SER A 5 10.59 -3.27 -10.04
CA SER A 5 10.24 -1.90 -10.42
C SER A 5 10.90 -1.63 -11.77
N HIS A 6 10.19 -1.89 -12.86
CA HIS A 6 10.66 -1.47 -14.17
C HIS A 6 10.55 0.07 -14.21
N PHE A 7 11.65 0.75 -13.86
CA PHE A 7 11.79 2.18 -14.10
C PHE A 7 11.94 2.37 -15.60
N VAL A 8 10.85 2.70 -16.28
CA VAL A 8 10.96 3.24 -17.64
C VAL A 8 11.49 4.66 -17.51
N LEU A 9 12.81 4.80 -17.52
CA LEU A 9 13.44 6.05 -17.90
C LEU A 9 13.13 6.25 -19.38
N LEU A 10 12.14 7.09 -19.69
CA LEU A 10 12.02 7.64 -21.03
C LEU A 10 13.36 8.31 -21.34
N LEU A 11 14.18 7.68 -22.18
CA LEU A 11 15.54 8.10 -22.55
C LEU A 11 15.61 9.54 -23.10
N LYS A 12 14.45 10.18 -23.35
CA LYS A 12 14.27 11.56 -23.83
C LYS A 12 13.18 12.33 -23.06
N GLY A 13 13.27 12.36 -21.72
CA GLY A 13 12.21 12.92 -20.85
C GLY A 13 12.38 14.38 -20.40
N TRP A 14 13.52 15.03 -20.68
CA TRP A 14 13.73 16.44 -20.35
C TRP A 14 13.07 17.34 -21.39
N THR A 15 12.40 18.39 -20.94
CA THR A 15 11.87 19.47 -21.76
C THR A 15 12.41 20.80 -21.24
N TYR A 16 12.59 21.78 -22.11
CA TYR A 16 13.34 23.02 -21.87
C TYR A 16 12.47 24.24 -22.19
N ALA A 17 12.65 25.33 -21.45
CA ALA A 17 11.99 26.62 -21.72
C ALA A 17 12.92 27.80 -21.44
N ILE A 18 12.55 28.96 -21.98
CA ILE A 18 13.29 30.23 -21.87
C ILE A 18 13.03 30.90 -20.52
N ASP A 19 11.85 30.72 -19.92
CA ASP A 19 11.48 31.24 -18.59
C ASP A 19 10.28 30.44 -17.99
N PHE A 20 9.76 30.89 -16.83
CA PHE A 20 8.55 30.38 -16.17
C PHE A 20 7.53 31.54 -16.15
N PRO A 21 6.37 31.48 -16.84
CA PRO A 21 5.50 30.35 -17.19
C PRO A 21 5.42 30.06 -18.71
N ALA A 22 6.53 29.76 -19.37
CA ALA A 22 6.55 29.51 -20.82
C ALA A 22 6.24 28.06 -21.26
N THR A 23 6.01 27.92 -22.57
CA THR A 23 5.87 26.65 -23.29
C THR A 23 7.18 25.87 -23.29
N TYR A 24 7.16 24.64 -22.77
CA TYR A 24 8.32 23.75 -22.77
C TYR A 24 8.44 22.99 -24.10
N THR A 25 9.64 22.92 -24.64
CA THR A 25 9.98 22.22 -25.89
C THR A 25 10.93 21.05 -25.64
N LYS A 26 10.99 20.07 -26.56
CA LYS A 26 11.87 18.89 -26.42
C LYS A 26 13.33 19.24 -26.67
N ASP A 27 13.58 20.15 -27.62
CA ASP A 27 14.92 20.51 -28.04
C ASP A 27 15.51 21.60 -27.16
N LYS A 28 16.75 21.40 -26.71
CA LYS A 28 17.48 22.42 -25.97
C LYS A 28 17.89 23.54 -26.93
N ARG A 29 17.48 24.77 -26.65
CA ARG A 29 17.94 25.97 -27.35
C ARG A 29 19.02 26.67 -26.53
N TRP A 30 19.80 27.53 -27.16
CA TRP A 30 20.88 28.27 -26.50
C TRP A 30 20.37 29.17 -25.35
N ASN A 31 19.14 29.68 -25.47
CA ASN A 31 18.46 30.52 -24.47
C ASN A 31 17.54 29.73 -23.51
N SER A 32 17.66 28.41 -23.45
CA SER A 32 16.88 27.60 -22.52
C SER A 32 17.47 27.68 -21.10
N CYS A 33 16.81 28.43 -20.20
CA CYS A 33 17.29 28.61 -18.83
C CYS A 33 16.66 27.63 -17.82
N VAL A 34 15.51 27.01 -18.15
CA VAL A 34 14.83 26.04 -17.28
C VAL A 34 14.63 24.69 -17.97
N ARG A 35 14.58 23.61 -17.18
CA ARG A 35 14.28 22.25 -17.65
C ARG A 35 13.38 21.48 -16.68
N ARG A 36 12.52 20.60 -17.20
CA ARG A 36 11.67 19.69 -16.40
C ARG A 36 11.67 18.28 -16.97
N ARG A 37 11.47 17.26 -16.12
CA ARG A 37 11.33 15.85 -16.51
C ARG A 37 10.09 15.25 -15.87
N ARG A 38 9.25 14.58 -16.66
CA ARG A 38 8.10 13.83 -16.12
C ARG A 38 8.56 12.45 -15.65
N TRP A 39 8.36 12.17 -14.38
CA TRP A 39 8.53 10.83 -13.82
C TRP A 39 7.20 10.08 -13.91
N ILE A 40 7.21 8.91 -14.55
CA ILE A 40 6.03 8.04 -14.65
C ILE A 40 6.40 6.74 -13.96
N ARG A 41 5.55 6.30 -13.02
CA ARG A 41 5.66 4.98 -12.39
C ARG A 41 4.47 4.15 -12.84
N TYR A 42 4.74 3.03 -13.51
CA TYR A 42 3.70 2.06 -13.86
C TYR A 42 3.53 1.11 -12.68
N ARG A 43 2.31 1.02 -12.14
CA ARG A 43 1.93 0.01 -11.14
C ARG A 43 0.73 -0.76 -11.66
N ARG A 44 0.83 -2.09 -11.69
CA ARG A 44 -0.32 -2.96 -11.98
C ARG A 44 -0.84 -3.50 -10.66
N TYR A 45 -2.02 -3.04 -10.27
CA TYR A 45 -2.77 -3.61 -9.17
C TYR A 45 -3.60 -4.79 -9.71
N LYS A 46 -3.35 -6.00 -9.20
CA LYS A 46 -4.24 -7.15 -9.43
C LYS A 46 -5.11 -7.33 -8.18
N SER A 47 -6.18 -6.54 -8.05
CA SER A 47 -7.31 -6.96 -7.21
C SER A 47 -8.62 -6.77 -7.95
N ARG A 48 -8.82 -7.60 -8.96
CA ARG A 48 -10.16 -7.94 -9.40
C ARG A 48 -10.20 -9.46 -9.41
N ASP A 49 -11.10 -10.03 -8.61
CA ASP A 49 -11.48 -11.45 -8.54
C ASP A 49 -10.47 -12.47 -8.01
N THR A 50 -9.57 -12.09 -7.11
CA THR A 50 -8.78 -13.08 -6.35
C THR A 50 -9.11 -13.01 -4.87
N TRP A 51 -9.85 -14.01 -4.38
CA TRP A 51 -10.02 -14.25 -2.96
C TRP A 51 -8.66 -14.58 -2.33
N ALA A 52 -8.23 -13.82 -1.32
CA ALA A 52 -7.04 -14.13 -0.55
C ALA A 52 -7.37 -15.24 0.44
N LYS A 53 -6.88 -16.46 0.19
CA LYS A 53 -7.09 -17.58 1.11
C LYS A 53 -6.31 -17.33 2.40
N ILE A 54 -7.03 -17.28 3.52
CA ILE A 54 -6.41 -17.25 4.84
C ILE A 54 -5.81 -18.66 5.08
N PRO A 55 -4.51 -18.79 5.38
CA PRO A 55 -3.91 -20.07 5.69
C PRO A 55 -4.65 -20.72 6.87
N PRO A 56 -5.00 -22.02 6.79
CA PRO A 56 -5.55 -22.72 7.94
C PRO A 56 -4.54 -22.68 9.10
N HIS A 57 -5.06 -22.67 10.33
CA HIS A 57 -4.22 -22.75 11.52
C HIS A 57 -3.36 -24.01 11.45
N GLN A 58 -2.10 -23.92 11.89
CA GLN A 58 -1.11 -25.00 11.73
C GLN A 58 -1.46 -26.27 12.51
N ASP A 59 -2.39 -26.19 13.47
CA ASP A 59 -2.75 -27.29 14.34
C ASP A 59 -3.98 -28.04 13.80
N PRO A 60 -3.84 -29.27 13.27
CA PRO A 60 -4.95 -30.00 12.65
C PRO A 60 -6.08 -30.38 13.61
N LYS A 61 -5.83 -30.28 14.92
CA LYS A 61 -6.80 -30.60 15.98
C LYS A 61 -7.68 -29.42 16.39
N GLN A 62 -7.31 -28.18 16.03
CA GLN A 62 -8.13 -27.02 16.32
C GLN A 62 -9.19 -26.86 15.24
N LEU A 63 -10.45 -26.69 15.68
CA LEU A 63 -11.54 -26.32 14.79
C LEU A 63 -11.19 -25.00 14.07
N PRO A 64 -11.58 -24.84 12.78
CA PRO A 64 -11.44 -23.57 12.09
C PRO A 64 -12.16 -22.48 12.90
N ASP A 65 -11.48 -21.38 13.18
CA ASP A 65 -12.06 -20.20 13.82
C ASP A 65 -12.21 -19.09 12.77
N PRO A 66 -13.32 -19.10 12.00
CA PRO A 66 -13.47 -18.19 10.87
C PRO A 66 -13.66 -16.75 11.35
N PHE A 67 -13.22 -15.80 10.51
CA PHE A 67 -13.50 -14.39 10.73
C PHE A 67 -15.00 -14.12 10.56
N ASN A 68 -15.58 -13.50 11.57
CA ASN A 68 -16.98 -13.09 11.62
C ASN A 68 -17.17 -11.69 11.03
N ASP A 69 -16.24 -10.76 11.33
CA ASP A 69 -16.32 -9.37 10.87
C ASP A 69 -14.93 -8.77 10.64
N ILE A 70 -14.87 -7.74 9.77
CA ILE A 70 -13.65 -6.99 9.39
C ILE A 70 -13.92 -5.48 9.38
N SER A 71 -13.01 -4.73 9.99
CA SER A 71 -13.01 -3.27 9.96
C SER A 71 -11.69 -2.72 9.39
N VAL A 72 -11.80 -1.71 8.53
CA VAL A 72 -10.66 -1.02 7.92
C VAL A 72 -10.74 0.46 8.28
N GLY A 73 -9.63 1.01 8.77
CA GLY A 73 -9.55 2.31 9.42
C GLY A 73 -8.17 2.97 9.31
N GLY A 74 -8.00 4.07 10.04
CA GLY A 74 -6.69 4.65 10.33
C GLY A 74 -6.18 5.69 9.33
N TRP A 75 -7.01 6.15 8.38
CA TRP A 75 -6.61 7.16 7.38
C TRP A 75 -6.17 8.51 7.97
N GLU A 76 -6.63 8.84 9.17
CA GLU A 76 -6.41 10.14 9.83
C GLU A 76 -5.42 10.08 11.00
N ILE A 77 -4.75 8.94 11.22
CA ILE A 77 -3.77 8.80 12.31
C ILE A 77 -2.50 9.57 11.92
N THR A 78 -2.24 10.67 12.63
CA THR A 78 -1.17 11.63 12.29
C THR A 78 0.24 11.13 12.58
N ASP A 79 0.41 10.23 13.55
CA ASP A 79 1.72 9.73 14.00
C ASP A 79 2.16 8.44 13.28
N GLU A 80 1.37 7.95 12.32
CA GLU A 80 1.71 6.78 11.52
C GLU A 80 2.27 7.16 10.13
N PRO A 81 3.07 6.29 9.49
CA PRO A 81 3.54 6.50 8.14
C PRO A 81 2.38 6.77 7.17
N LEU A 82 2.54 7.77 6.31
CA LEU A 82 1.53 8.14 5.32
C LEU A 82 1.06 6.92 4.53
N GLY A 83 -0.25 6.69 4.55
CA GLY A 83 -0.88 5.60 3.82
C GLY A 83 -0.89 4.26 4.53
N ARG A 84 -0.58 4.21 5.83
CA ARG A 84 -0.86 3.05 6.67
C ARG A 84 -2.36 2.94 6.90
N LEU A 85 -2.86 1.70 6.86
CA LEU A 85 -4.25 1.38 7.17
C LEU A 85 -4.26 0.40 8.34
N SER A 86 -5.24 0.58 9.22
CA SER A 86 -5.50 -0.32 10.33
C SER A 86 -6.60 -1.29 9.91
N VAL A 87 -6.29 -2.58 9.88
CA VAL A 87 -7.27 -3.62 9.54
C VAL A 87 -7.40 -4.56 10.73
N TRP A 88 -8.63 -4.69 11.21
CA TRP A 88 -9.00 -5.48 12.37
C TRP A 88 -10.04 -6.52 11.98
N THR A 89 -9.97 -7.70 12.59
CA THR A 89 -10.98 -8.74 12.42
C THR A 89 -11.32 -9.38 13.75
N VAL A 90 -12.57 -9.82 13.87
CA VAL A 90 -13.03 -10.64 14.99
C VAL A 90 -13.42 -12.02 14.50
N THR A 91 -13.08 -13.06 15.26
CA THR A 91 -13.50 -14.43 14.96
C THR A 91 -14.85 -14.76 15.60
N LEU A 92 -15.49 -15.87 15.19
CA LEU A 92 -16.70 -16.36 15.86
C LEU A 92 -16.47 -16.70 17.34
N GLN A 93 -15.25 -17.07 17.72
CA GLN A 93 -14.87 -17.31 19.12
C GLN A 93 -14.50 -16.02 19.87
N GLY A 94 -14.71 -14.84 19.28
CA GLY A 94 -14.42 -13.56 19.91
C GLY A 94 -12.93 -13.19 19.97
N LYS A 95 -12.06 -13.87 19.21
CA LYS A 95 -10.64 -13.50 19.12
C LYS A 95 -10.46 -12.29 18.24
N ILE A 96 -9.58 -11.38 18.66
CA ILE A 96 -9.27 -10.16 17.92
C ILE A 96 -7.97 -10.36 17.17
N TRP A 97 -7.96 -10.05 15.87
CA TRP A 97 -6.76 -10.08 15.06
C TRP A 97 -6.50 -8.75 14.39
N TYR A 98 -5.23 -8.40 14.27
CA TYR A 98 -4.75 -7.23 13.56
C TYR A 98 -3.93 -7.66 12.33
N ARG A 99 -4.15 -7.01 11.18
CA ARG A 99 -3.33 -7.22 9.98
C ARG A 99 -2.14 -6.26 9.97
N ASN A 100 -0.93 -6.80 9.97
CA ASN A 100 0.28 -5.98 9.97
C ASN A 100 0.63 -5.44 8.59
N ASP A 101 1.31 -4.29 8.58
CA ASP A 101 1.93 -3.65 7.42
C ASP A 101 0.99 -3.38 6.24
N VAL A 102 -0.31 -3.19 6.50
CA VAL A 102 -1.24 -2.76 5.47
C VAL A 102 -0.92 -1.30 5.14
N THR A 103 -0.44 -1.08 3.93
CA THR A 103 -0.08 0.25 3.44
C THR A 103 -0.49 0.42 1.98
N HIS A 104 -0.49 1.64 1.46
CA HIS A 104 -0.67 1.85 0.01
C HIS A 104 0.30 1.03 -0.87
N HIS A 105 1.52 0.77 -0.37
CA HIS A 105 2.54 -0.02 -1.08
C HIS A 105 2.34 -1.54 -0.90
N ASN A 106 1.74 -1.95 0.23
CA ASN A 106 1.47 -3.34 0.61
C ASN A 106 0.00 -3.51 1.07
N PRO A 107 -0.99 -3.45 0.15
CA PRO A 107 -2.41 -3.47 0.51
C PRO A 107 -2.86 -4.81 1.11
N GLU A 108 -2.16 -5.90 0.82
CA GLU A 108 -2.41 -7.22 1.40
C GLU A 108 -1.93 -7.35 2.86
N GLY A 109 -1.02 -6.48 3.32
CA GLY A 109 -0.33 -6.65 4.59
C GLY A 109 0.58 -7.89 4.64
N SER A 110 1.33 -8.03 5.73
CA SER A 110 2.35 -9.09 5.88
C SER A 110 1.84 -10.32 6.63
N SER A 111 1.15 -10.12 7.75
CA SER A 111 0.76 -11.20 8.67
C SER A 111 -0.44 -10.80 9.53
N TRP A 112 -1.03 -11.79 10.21
CA TRP A 112 -2.06 -11.59 11.22
C TRP A 112 -1.46 -11.77 12.61
N THR A 113 -1.72 -10.83 13.52
CA THR A 113 -1.33 -10.93 14.94
C THR A 113 -2.57 -11.07 15.81
N LEU A 114 -2.58 -12.06 16.70
CA LEU A 114 -3.63 -12.22 17.70
C LEU A 114 -3.45 -11.17 18.80
N ILE A 115 -4.49 -10.38 19.04
CA ILE A 115 -4.51 -9.34 20.08
C ILE A 115 -5.39 -9.84 21.23
N PRO A 116 -4.89 -9.84 22.48
CA PRO A 116 -5.71 -10.15 23.64
C PRO A 116 -6.90 -9.20 23.73
N ALA A 117 -8.10 -9.74 23.96
CA ALA A 117 -9.25 -8.90 24.25
C ALA A 117 -8.97 -8.08 25.53
N PRO A 118 -9.38 -6.79 25.57
CA PRO A 118 -9.35 -6.02 26.81
C PRO A 118 -10.10 -6.79 27.89
N ARG A 119 -9.48 -6.93 29.08
CA ARG A 119 -10.21 -7.47 30.23
C ARG A 119 -11.25 -6.44 30.64
N GLU A 120 -12.43 -6.89 31.08
CA GLU A 120 -13.39 -5.99 31.72
C GLU A 120 -12.67 -5.25 32.86
N ALA A 121 -12.75 -3.93 32.84
CA ALA A 121 -12.32 -3.12 33.97
C ALA A 121 -13.32 -3.40 35.10
N ILE A 122 -12.84 -4.06 36.16
CA ILE A 122 -13.57 -4.26 37.41
C ILE A 122 -13.66 -2.94 38.16
#